data_AF-A0AA51MVU1-F1
#
_entry.id   AF-A0AA51MVU1-F1
#
_cell.length_a   1.000
_cell.length_b   1.000
_cell.length_c   1.000
_cell.angle_alpha   90.00
_cell.angle_beta   90.00
_cell.angle_gamma   90.00
#
_symmetry.space_group_name_H-M   'P 1'
#
loop_
_entity.id
_entity.type
_entity.pdbx_description
1 polymer ?
#
loop_
_entity_poly.entity_id
_entity_poly.type
_entity_poly.pdbx_seq_one_letter_code
_entity_poly.pdbx_strand_id
1 'polypeptide(L)'
;MQKKKKKKKISLINLIVYSLFIYVGLIFWNQRDLMKNLEAKQIEVQKEVQTLEKEIDILNKEIEDSDSLQFVEKVARDDLGMVKPREIIYIDQNRKKNPFLNPIKKRTN
;
A
#
# COMPACT_ATOMS: atom_id res chain seq x y z
N MET A 1 -31.19 62.27 44.90
CA MET A 1 -30.11 62.20 43.88
C MET A 1 -30.10 60.81 43.25
N GLN A 2 -30.71 60.63 42.06
CA GLN A 2 -30.72 59.32 41.40
C GLN A 2 -29.56 59.21 40.40
N LYS A 3 -28.58 58.34 40.71
CA LYS A 3 -27.44 58.04 39.82
C LYS A 3 -27.94 57.23 38.62
N LYS A 4 -28.07 57.89 37.46
CA LYS A 4 -28.37 57.23 36.18
C LYS A 4 -27.23 56.24 35.86
N LYS A 5 -27.53 54.93 35.88
CA LYS A 5 -26.61 53.87 35.46
C LYS A 5 -26.30 54.07 33.97
N LYS A 6 -25.06 54.43 33.65
CA LYS A 6 -24.58 54.51 32.26
C LYS A 6 -24.64 53.11 31.65
N LYS A 7 -25.57 52.88 30.71
CA LYS A 7 -25.60 51.65 29.92
C LYS A 7 -24.30 51.59 29.11
N LYS A 8 -23.45 50.58 29.36
CA LYS A 8 -22.24 50.34 28.58
C LYS A 8 -22.69 50.06 27.14
N LYS A 9 -22.49 51.02 26.24
CA LYS A 9 -22.63 50.79 24.80
C LYS A 9 -21.46 49.90 24.41
N ILE A 10 -21.75 48.63 24.16
CA ILE A 10 -20.78 47.72 23.53
C ILE A 10 -20.49 48.33 22.16
N SER A 11 -19.23 48.66 21.87
CA SER A 11 -18.86 49.16 20.55
C SER A 11 -19.15 48.04 19.53
N LEU A 12 -19.71 48.39 18.38
CA LEU A 12 -19.93 47.46 17.26
C LEU A 12 -18.65 46.67 16.91
N ILE A 13 -17.49 47.31 17.09
CA ILE A 13 -16.16 46.71 16.94
C ILE A 13 -15.96 45.52 17.89
N ASN A 14 -16.33 45.64 19.17
CA ASN A 14 -16.17 44.53 20.11
C ASN A 14 -17.05 43.33 19.72
N LEU A 15 -18.23 43.57 19.16
CA LEU A 15 -19.13 42.50 18.69
C LEU A 15 -18.55 41.76 17.48
N ILE A 16 -17.91 42.49 16.55
CA ILE A 16 -17.20 41.90 15.41
C ILE A 16 -15.98 41.08 15.87
N VAL A 17 -15.24 41.57 16.86
CA VAL A 17 -14.10 40.83 17.42
C VAL A 17 -14.58 39.53 18.08
N TYR A 18 -15.67 39.56 18.85
CA TYR A 18 -16.23 38.35 19.45
C TYR A 18 -16.71 37.34 18.39
N SER A 19 -17.36 37.79 17.31
CA SER A 19 -17.79 36.87 16.25
C SER A 19 -16.59 36.21 15.55
N LEU A 20 -15.49 36.94 15.36
CA LEU A 20 -14.26 36.40 14.79
C LEU A 20 -13.63 35.34 15.69
N PHE A 21 -13.59 35.58 17.01
CA PHE A 21 -13.12 34.57 17.97
C PHE A 21 -14.00 33.32 18.00
N ILE A 22 -15.32 33.47 17.93
CA ILE A 22 -16.24 32.33 17.86
C ILE A 22 -16.01 31.52 16.57
N TYR A 23 -15.88 32.22 15.43
CA TYR A 23 -15.61 31.59 14.14
C TYR A 23 -14.32 30.76 14.14
N VAL A 24 -13.23 31.34 14.66
CA VAL A 24 -11.95 30.66 14.81
C VAL A 24 -12.06 29.47 15.77
N GLY A 25 -12.77 29.63 16.89
CA GLY A 25 -13.01 28.54 17.85
C GLY A 25 -13.74 27.33 17.24
N LEU A 26 -14.73 27.56 16.37
CA LEU A 26 -15.44 26.49 15.67
C LEU A 26 -14.53 25.73 14.69
N ILE A 27 -13.64 26.43 13.98
CA ILE A 27 -12.67 25.81 13.07
C ILE A 27 -11.72 24.90 13.85
N PHE A 28 -11.16 25.39 14.98
CA PHE A 28 -10.27 24.61 15.83
C PHE A 28 -10.94 23.40 16.48
N TRP A 29 -12.25 23.46 16.74
CA TRP A 29 -12.99 22.31 17.28
C TRP A 29 -13.04 21.18 16.26
N ASN A 30 -13.33 21.49 15.00
CA ASN A 30 -13.48 20.49 13.94
C ASN A 30 -12.13 19.91 13.48
N GLN A 31 -11.03 20.62 13.72
CA GLN A 31 -9.70 20.21 13.25
C GLN A 31 -9.09 19.04 14.05
N ARG A 32 -9.56 18.80 15.28
CA ARG A 32 -9.00 17.77 16.18
C ARG A 32 -9.21 16.35 15.65
N ASP A 33 -10.35 16.09 15.02
CA ASP A 33 -10.68 14.76 14.52
C ASP A 33 -9.92 14.45 13.21
N LEU A 34 -9.74 15.47 12.36
CA LEU A 34 -8.94 15.35 11.15
C LEU A 34 -7.49 14.98 11.47
N MET A 35 -6.89 15.62 12.48
CA MET A 35 -5.51 15.35 12.89
C MET A 35 -5.34 13.91 13.41
N LYS A 36 -6.28 13.44 14.25
CA LYS A 36 -6.24 12.07 14.78
C LYS A 36 -6.34 11.02 13.68
N ASN A 37 -7.24 11.22 12.72
CA ASN A 37 -7.41 10.30 11.60
C ASN A 37 -6.18 10.29 10.67
N LEU A 38 -5.52 11.44 10.49
CA LEU A 38 -4.27 11.53 9.72
C LEU A 38 -3.11 10.83 10.42
N GLU A 39 -2.96 11.02 11.74
CA GLU A 39 -1.94 10.31 12.54
C GLU A 39 -2.16 8.79 12.53
N ALA A 40 -3.40 8.34 12.69
CA ALA A 40 -3.73 6.91 12.62
C ALA A 40 -3.36 6.29 11.27
N LYS A 41 -3.69 6.98 10.16
CA LYS A 41 -3.29 6.53 8.82
C LYS A 41 -1.78 6.54 8.62
N GLN A 42 -1.06 7.53 9.15
CA GLN A 42 0.40 7.55 9.07
C GLN A 42 1.02 6.37 9.82
N ILE A 43 0.50 6.03 11.00
CA ILE A 43 0.98 4.88 11.80
C ILE A 43 0.70 3.57 11.06
N GLU A 44 -0.49 3.42 10.48
CA GLU A 44 -0.87 2.23 9.71
C GLU A 44 0.04 2.04 8.49
N VAL A 45 0.23 3.09 7.69
CA VAL A 45 1.11 3.06 6.51
C VAL A 45 2.56 2.79 6.91
N GLN A 46 3.07 3.41 7.98
CA GLN A 46 4.43 3.13 8.47
C GLN A 46 4.58 1.68 8.92
N LYS A 47 3.57 1.12 9.57
CA LYS A 47 3.58 -0.28 9.98
C LYS A 47 3.59 -1.21 8.77
N GLU A 48 2.81 -0.90 7.74
CA GLU A 48 2.76 -1.67 6.48
C GLU A 48 4.12 -1.62 5.75
N VAL A 49 4.73 -0.44 5.66
CA VAL A 49 6.09 -0.27 5.11
C VAL A 49 7.10 -1.12 5.89
N GLN A 50 7.10 -1.06 7.22
CA GLN A 50 8.01 -1.87 8.04
C GLN A 50 7.78 -3.38 7.90
N THR A 51 6.54 -3.82 7.70
CA THR A 51 6.27 -5.24 7.45
C THR A 51 6.77 -5.68 6.09
N LEU A 52 6.57 -4.86 5.05
CA LEU A 52 7.05 -5.13 3.70
C LEU A 52 8.58 -5.10 3.63
N GLU A 53 9.23 -4.16 4.30
CA GLU A 53 10.71 -4.12 4.40
C GLU A 53 11.26 -5.39 5.06
N LYS A 54 10.64 -5.86 6.14
CA LYS A 54 11.03 -7.13 6.78
C LYS A 54 10.82 -8.34 5.87
N GLU A 55 9.72 -8.36 5.13
CA GLU A 55 9.43 -9.44 4.18
C GLU A 55 10.44 -9.43 3.03
N ILE A 56 10.81 -8.25 2.51
CA ILE A 56 11.87 -8.07 1.53
C ILE A 56 13.20 -8.57 2.09
N ASP A 57 13.57 -8.23 3.33
CA ASP A 57 14.80 -8.72 3.95
C ASP A 57 14.82 -10.24 4.13
N ILE A 58 13.68 -10.84 4.49
CA ILE A 58 13.56 -12.31 4.60
C ILE A 58 13.66 -12.96 3.23
N LEU A 59 12.94 -12.44 2.24
CA LEU A 59 12.98 -12.95 0.86
C LEU A 59 14.37 -12.77 0.25
N ASN A 60 15.06 -11.66 0.52
CA ASN A 60 16.43 -11.45 0.06
C ASN A 60 17.41 -12.41 0.70
N LYS A 61 17.25 -12.74 1.99
CA LYS A 61 18.03 -13.79 2.64
C LYS A 61 17.72 -15.17 2.07
N GLU A 62 16.44 -15.46 1.83
CA GLU A 62 16.03 -16.71 1.18
C GLU A 62 16.55 -16.78 -0.26
N ILE A 63 16.60 -15.67 -0.99
CA ILE A 63 17.22 -15.55 -2.30
C ILE A 63 18.73 -15.68 -2.19
N GLU A 64 19.41 -15.10 -1.21
CA GLU A 64 20.86 -15.23 -1.03
C GLU A 64 21.25 -16.68 -0.66
N ASP A 65 20.42 -17.32 0.17
CA ASP A 65 20.50 -18.74 0.48
C ASP A 65 20.14 -19.61 -0.76
N SER A 66 19.24 -19.13 -1.63
CA SER A 66 18.80 -19.81 -2.87
C SER A 66 19.68 -19.51 -4.09
N ASP A 67 20.43 -18.40 -4.08
CA ASP A 67 21.48 -17.96 -5.02
C ASP A 67 22.69 -18.90 -4.94
N SER A 68 22.59 -19.94 -4.12
CA SER A 68 23.12 -21.25 -4.46
C SER A 68 22.99 -21.44 -5.99
N LEU A 69 24.13 -21.68 -6.64
CA LEU A 69 24.25 -21.87 -8.09
C LEU A 69 23.19 -22.81 -8.70
N GLN A 70 22.55 -23.65 -7.88
CA GLN A 70 21.47 -24.56 -8.23
C GLN A 70 20.17 -23.89 -8.70
N PHE A 71 19.75 -22.74 -8.15
CA PHE A 71 18.52 -22.08 -8.61
C PHE A 71 18.73 -21.43 -9.97
N VAL A 72 19.85 -20.72 -10.14
CA VAL A 72 20.27 -20.14 -11.43
C VAL A 72 20.48 -21.24 -12.48
N GLU A 73 21.15 -22.35 -12.13
CA GLU A 73 21.30 -23.53 -12.98
C GLU A 73 19.93 -24.10 -13.38
N LYS A 74 18.97 -24.18 -12.45
CA LYS A 74 17.63 -24.71 -12.72
C LYS A 74 16.86 -23.83 -13.69
N VAL A 75 16.84 -22.51 -13.48
CA VAL A 75 16.16 -21.56 -14.38
C VAL A 75 16.79 -21.58 -15.77
N ALA A 76 18.13 -21.53 -15.86
CA ALA A 76 18.84 -21.62 -17.13
C ALA A 76 18.56 -22.95 -17.87
N ARG A 77 18.47 -24.06 -17.13
CA ARG A 77 18.20 -25.39 -17.68
C ARG A 77 16.77 -25.51 -18.20
N ASP A 78 15.80 -24.94 -17.48
CA ASP A 78 14.39 -24.94 -17.88
C ASP A 78 14.18 -24.06 -19.13
N ASP A 79 14.85 -22.91 -19.23
CA ASP A 79 14.82 -22.02 -20.40
C ASP A 79 15.53 -22.61 -21.63
N LEU A 80 16.64 -23.33 -21.43
CA LEU A 80 17.41 -23.99 -22.50
C LEU A 80 16.88 -25.38 -22.88
N GLY A 81 15.87 -25.90 -22.17
CA GLY A 81 15.34 -27.25 -22.37
C GLY A 81 16.36 -28.36 -22.10
N MET A 82 17.36 -28.09 -21.25
CA MET A 82 18.41 -29.03 -20.89
C MET A 82 17.97 -29.93 -19.72
N VAL A 83 18.59 -31.10 -19.53
CA VAL A 83 18.33 -32.00 -18.40
C VAL A 83 19.66 -32.55 -17.86
N LYS A 84 19.74 -32.90 -16.57
CA LYS A 84 20.97 -33.50 -16.02
C LYS A 84 21.22 -34.87 -16.69
N PRO A 85 22.48 -35.35 -16.78
CA PRO A 85 22.81 -36.62 -17.43
C PRO A 85 22.08 -37.87 -16.90
N ARG A 86 21.36 -37.77 -15.79
CA ARG A 86 20.57 -38.84 -15.15
C ARG A 86 19.06 -38.57 -15.14
N GLU A 87 18.60 -37.50 -15.79
CA GLU A 87 17.18 -37.14 -15.90
C GLU A 87 16.67 -37.41 -17.33
N ILE A 88 15.48 -38.01 -17.45
CA ILE A 88 14.85 -38.34 -18.75
C ILE A 88 13.62 -37.45 -18.99
N ILE A 89 13.53 -36.82 -20.16
CA ILE A 89 12.36 -36.04 -20.56
C ILE A 89 11.25 -37.02 -20.98
N TYR A 90 10.18 -37.10 -20.20
CA TYR A 90 9.02 -37.92 -20.54
C TYR A 90 8.03 -37.12 -21.41
N ILE A 91 8.11 -37.28 -22.73
CA ILE A 91 7.15 -36.70 -23.67
C ILE A 91 6.01 -37.70 -23.87
N ASP A 92 4.89 -37.49 -23.18
CA ASP A 92 3.69 -38.29 -23.37
C ASP A 92 3.03 -37.98 -24.72
N GLN A 93 3.23 -38.88 -25.68
CA GLN A 93 2.72 -38.76 -27.05
C GLN A 93 1.18 -38.93 -27.11
N ASN A 94 0.53 -39.47 -26.09
CA ASN A 94 -0.92 -39.65 -26.05
C ASN A 94 -1.67 -38.36 -25.70
N ARG A 95 -1.00 -37.33 -25.13
CA ARG A 95 -1.66 -36.03 -24.85
C ARG A 95 -2.17 -35.32 -26.10
N LYS A 96 -1.63 -35.63 -27.28
CA LYS A 96 -2.09 -35.06 -28.57
C LYS A 96 -3.52 -35.48 -28.95
N LYS A 97 -4.06 -36.54 -28.34
CA LYS A 97 -5.43 -37.04 -28.61
C LYS A 97 -6.48 -36.49 -27.65
N ASN A 98 -6.10 -35.67 -26.66
CA ASN A 98 -7.05 -35.10 -25.70
C ASN A 98 -7.77 -33.90 -26.34
N PRO A 99 -9.10 -33.96 -26.60
CA PRO A 99 -9.83 -32.89 -27.27
C PRO A 99 -9.75 -31.54 -26.53
N PHE A 100 -9.47 -31.59 -25.23
CA PHE A 100 -9.44 -30.45 -24.32
C PHE A 100 -8.05 -29.81 -24.14
N LEU A 101 -6.98 -30.47 -24.58
CA LEU A 101 -5.59 -29.96 -24.45
C LEU A 101 -5.01 -29.56 -25.81
N ASN A 102 -5.85 -29.42 -26.84
CA ASN A 102 -5.40 -29.01 -28.14
C ASN A 102 -4.84 -27.57 -28.03
N PRO A 103 -3.55 -27.33 -28.28
CA PRO A 103 -3.02 -25.97 -28.23
C PRO A 103 -3.78 -25.15 -29.25
N ILE A 104 -4.44 -24.07 -28.80
CA ILE A 104 -5.14 -23.12 -29.66
C ILE A 104 -4.11 -22.63 -30.67
N LYS A 105 -4.17 -23.20 -31.88
CA LYS A 105 -3.27 -22.84 -32.97
C LYS A 105 -3.50 -21.36 -33.25
N LYS A 106 -2.57 -20.49 -32.83
CA LYS A 106 -2.62 -19.07 -33.17
C LYS A 106 -2.70 -18.98 -34.70
N ARG A 107 -3.84 -18.50 -35.18
CA ARG A 107 -4.06 -18.10 -36.56
C ARG A 107 -3.19 -16.86 -36.78
N THR A 108 -2.06 -17.02 -37.44
CA THR A 108 -1.33 -15.91 -38.07
C THR A 108 -1.42 -16.13 -39.58
N ASN A 109 -1.95 -15.11 -40.25
CA ASN A 109 -2.06 -15.00 -41.72
C ASN A 109 -0.70 -15.15 -42.39
#